data_AF-A0A9P6HC32-F1
#
_entry.id   AF-A0A9P6HC32-F1
#
_cell.length_a   1.000
_cell.length_b   1.000
_cell.length_c   1.000
_cell.angle_alpha   90.00
_cell.angle_beta   90.00
_cell.angle_gamma   90.00
#
_symmetry.space_group_name_H-M   'P 1'
#
loop_
_entity.id
_entity.type
_entity.pdbx_description
1 polymer ?
#
loop_
_entity_poly.entity_id
_entity_poly.type
_entity_poly.pdbx_seq_one_letter_code
_entity_poly.pdbx_strand_id
1 'polypeptide(L)'
;MPATHTEPKVDMTQPASSILRAGTIKMHDEISKSETATYLTKGELDREDYIWYLMMLWHIYKALEAGLAANAYDSVLSPTYNPALLARGSALSSDISFLLGVPDDDRSWKSHQANQALLLSPPPAFRAYISRLTRIIKEDPRRLLAHSYIRYMGDLSGGQIMKGNIRKAYGLTNDQGTRFYNFGVMGSEGQSDPALANMGEVKRIKEWFKNGIDAGVGNDIELKGALLDETTRAYLLHKDLFDEIKASGSKIQKSVVCASSPMPLDRERKSSKMFSVHSVLTFMLAVGFAHLIVVVGGLSGSRGYEKLEAVQGWVTSAVFST
;
A
#
# COMPACT_ATOMS: atom_id res chain seq x y z
N MET A 1 18.18 -36.61 15.77
CA MET A 1 18.78 -35.29 16.06
C MET A 1 18.12 -34.30 15.12
N PRO A 2 17.18 -33.44 15.57
CA PRO A 2 16.65 -32.40 14.70
C PRO A 2 17.76 -31.37 14.46
N ALA A 3 17.97 -31.02 13.18
CA ALA A 3 18.95 -30.02 12.79
C ALA A 3 18.62 -28.69 13.49
N THR A 4 19.56 -28.19 14.28
CA THR A 4 19.51 -26.84 14.84
C THR A 4 19.69 -25.86 13.68
N HIS A 5 18.58 -25.43 13.09
CA HIS A 5 18.56 -24.26 12.22
C HIS A 5 18.91 -23.04 13.08
N THR A 6 20.20 -22.76 13.21
CA THR A 6 20.69 -21.50 13.73
C THR A 6 20.40 -20.46 12.65
N GLU A 7 19.37 -19.63 12.89
CA GLU A 7 19.16 -18.47 12.03
C GLU A 7 20.45 -17.63 12.02
N PRO A 8 20.87 -17.10 10.85
CA PRO A 8 22.06 -16.29 10.78
C PRO A 8 21.90 -15.08 11.70
N LYS A 9 22.76 -15.01 12.73
CA LYS A 9 22.77 -13.93 13.70
C LYS A 9 23.11 -12.62 12.97
N VAL A 10 22.24 -11.62 13.06
CA VAL A 10 22.46 -10.31 12.43
C VAL A 10 23.72 -9.68 13.02
N ASP A 11 24.65 -9.26 12.16
CA ASP A 11 25.88 -8.56 12.56
C ASP A 11 25.54 -7.14 13.04
N MET A 12 25.64 -6.92 14.36
CA MET A 12 25.30 -5.65 15.01
C MET A 12 26.33 -4.54 14.76
N THR A 13 27.47 -4.85 14.13
CA THR A 13 28.46 -3.84 13.75
C THR A 13 28.06 -3.07 12.49
N GLN A 14 27.12 -3.61 11.71
CA GLN A 14 26.59 -2.97 10.50
C GLN A 14 25.79 -1.69 10.81
N PRO A 15 25.56 -0.82 9.81
CA PRO A 15 24.64 0.30 9.94
C PRO A 15 23.24 -0.16 10.38
N ALA A 16 22.55 0.64 11.20
CA ALA A 16 21.25 0.29 11.77
C ALA A 16 20.22 -0.02 10.68
N SER A 17 20.18 0.75 9.59
CA SER A 17 19.30 0.52 8.44
C SER A 17 19.52 -0.86 7.79
N SER A 18 20.77 -1.34 7.78
CA SER A 18 21.13 -2.66 7.26
C SER A 18 20.71 -3.78 8.23
N ILE A 19 20.87 -3.56 9.53
CA ILE A 19 20.40 -4.48 10.59
C ILE A 19 18.88 -4.64 10.52
N LEU A 20 18.13 -3.54 10.45
CA LEU A 20 16.67 -3.57 10.36
C LEU A 20 16.20 -4.30 9.10
N ARG A 21 16.85 -4.08 7.96
CA ARG A 21 16.54 -4.79 6.72
C ARG A 21 16.86 -6.29 6.81
N ALA A 22 18.05 -6.64 7.25
CA ALA A 22 18.50 -8.02 7.33
C ALA A 22 17.64 -8.85 8.30
N GLY A 23 17.32 -8.28 9.46
CA GLY A 23 16.52 -8.96 10.48
C GLY A 23 15.03 -9.08 10.15
N THR A 24 14.53 -8.37 9.13
CA THR A 24 13.09 -8.39 8.78
C THR A 24 12.79 -8.97 7.41
N ILE A 25 13.80 -9.30 6.60
CA ILE A 25 13.59 -9.77 5.22
C ILE A 25 12.75 -11.05 5.15
N LYS A 26 12.95 -12.00 6.07
CA LYS A 26 12.17 -13.24 6.12
C LYS A 26 10.70 -12.97 6.43
N MET A 27 10.43 -12.16 7.45
CA MET A 27 9.06 -11.78 7.83
C MET A 27 8.38 -10.99 6.71
N HIS A 28 9.09 -10.07 6.06
CA HIS A 28 8.60 -9.37 4.89
C HIS A 28 8.19 -10.35 3.79
N ASP A 29 9.06 -11.32 3.46
CA ASP A 29 8.78 -12.30 2.42
C ASP A 29 7.59 -13.20 2.76
N GLU A 30 7.48 -13.64 4.02
CA GLU A 30 6.34 -14.43 4.51
C GLU A 30 5.03 -13.63 4.46
N ILE A 31 5.03 -12.38 4.95
CA ILE A 31 3.86 -11.51 4.94
C ILE A 31 3.46 -11.19 3.50
N SER A 32 4.41 -10.89 2.61
CA SER A 32 4.12 -10.57 1.20
C SER A 32 3.47 -11.74 0.44
N LYS A 33 3.73 -12.98 0.87
CA LYS A 33 3.14 -14.20 0.31
C LYS A 33 1.85 -14.62 1.01
N SER A 34 1.47 -13.95 2.10
CA SER A 34 0.20 -14.22 2.76
C SER A 34 -0.97 -13.92 1.82
N GLU A 35 -2.04 -14.69 1.97
CA GLU A 35 -3.24 -14.55 1.15
C GLU A 35 -3.83 -13.14 1.28
N THR A 36 -3.87 -12.58 2.50
CA THR A 36 -4.42 -11.25 2.76
C THR A 36 -3.57 -10.14 2.14
N ALA A 37 -2.24 -10.21 2.26
CA ALA A 37 -1.36 -9.27 1.57
C ALA A 37 -1.52 -9.39 0.05
N THR A 38 -1.73 -10.61 -0.47
CA THR A 38 -2.00 -10.83 -1.90
C THR A 38 -3.30 -10.17 -2.34
N TYR A 39 -4.40 -10.34 -1.59
CA TYR A 39 -5.68 -9.70 -1.89
C TYR A 39 -5.55 -8.17 -1.92
N LEU A 40 -4.94 -7.59 -0.88
CA LEU A 40 -4.74 -6.16 -0.80
C LEU A 40 -3.84 -5.66 -1.94
N THR A 41 -2.70 -6.31 -2.17
CA THR A 41 -1.74 -5.88 -3.19
C THR A 41 -2.29 -6.04 -4.59
N LYS A 42 -3.17 -7.01 -4.88
CA LYS A 42 -3.83 -7.18 -6.18
C LYS A 42 -5.08 -6.33 -6.35
N GLY A 43 -5.52 -5.61 -5.31
CA GLY A 43 -6.77 -4.83 -5.35
C GLY A 43 -8.02 -5.69 -5.35
N GLU A 44 -7.95 -6.90 -4.80
CA GLU A 44 -9.04 -7.87 -4.77
C GLU A 44 -9.90 -7.76 -3.49
N LEU A 45 -9.60 -6.80 -2.59
CA LEU A 45 -10.48 -6.48 -1.47
C LEU A 45 -11.74 -5.77 -1.94
N ASP A 46 -12.86 -6.03 -1.29
CA ASP A 46 -14.07 -5.21 -1.45
C ASP A 46 -13.77 -3.76 -1.03
N ARG A 47 -14.47 -2.79 -1.65
CA ARG A 47 -14.23 -1.35 -1.41
C ARG A 47 -14.43 -0.99 0.05
N GLU A 48 -15.43 -1.59 0.70
CA GLU A 48 -15.78 -1.38 2.11
C GLU A 48 -14.65 -1.85 3.05
N ASP A 49 -14.03 -2.99 2.75
CA ASP A 49 -12.90 -3.53 3.52
C ASP A 49 -11.66 -2.65 3.35
N TYR A 50 -11.43 -2.13 2.14
CA TYR A 50 -10.36 -1.18 1.89
C TYR A 50 -10.58 0.14 2.66
N ILE A 51 -11.81 0.68 2.68
CA ILE A 51 -12.14 1.86 3.48
C ILE A 51 -11.88 1.62 4.96
N TRP A 52 -12.31 0.47 5.50
CA TRP A 52 -12.07 0.11 6.89
C TRP A 52 -10.56 0.03 7.17
N TYR A 53 -9.79 -0.62 6.30
CA TYR A 53 -8.34 -0.66 6.41
C TYR A 53 -7.71 0.74 6.45
N LEU A 54 -8.12 1.64 5.55
CA LEU A 54 -7.63 3.02 5.55
C LEU A 54 -7.98 3.78 6.83
N MET A 55 -9.17 3.56 7.41
CA MET A 55 -9.52 4.15 8.71
C MET A 55 -8.58 3.68 9.82
N MET A 56 -8.30 2.38 9.90
CA MET A 56 -7.34 1.84 10.88
C MET A 56 -5.94 2.41 10.65
N LEU A 57 -5.49 2.47 9.40
CA LEU A 57 -4.22 3.11 9.06
C LEU A 57 -4.20 4.58 9.50
N TRP A 58 -5.26 5.35 9.21
CA TRP A 58 -5.32 6.76 9.59
C TRP A 58 -5.06 6.95 11.09
N HIS A 59 -5.71 6.16 11.95
CA HIS A 59 -5.50 6.23 13.39
C HIS A 59 -4.07 5.82 13.80
N ILE A 60 -3.49 4.81 13.15
CA ILE A 60 -2.10 4.37 13.38
C ILE A 60 -1.10 5.46 12.98
N TYR A 61 -1.22 6.02 11.78
CA TYR A 61 -0.37 7.12 11.32
C TYR A 61 -0.56 8.35 12.18
N LYS A 62 -1.78 8.68 12.58
CA LYS A 62 -2.03 9.84 13.44
C LYS A 62 -1.31 9.71 14.78
N ALA A 63 -1.33 8.53 15.40
CA ALA A 63 -0.61 8.25 16.63
C ALA A 63 0.92 8.29 16.44
N LEU A 64 1.42 7.64 15.38
CA LEU A 64 2.84 7.62 15.02
C LEU A 64 3.37 9.04 14.77
N GLU A 65 2.68 9.81 13.92
CA GLU A 65 3.08 11.17 13.51
C GLU A 65 3.00 12.15 14.67
N ALA A 66 1.99 12.03 15.55
CA ALA A 66 1.94 12.83 16.77
C ALA A 66 3.13 12.51 17.71
N GLY A 67 3.48 11.23 17.84
CA GLY A 67 4.66 10.80 18.59
C GLY A 67 5.97 11.33 18.02
N LEU A 68 6.14 11.26 16.68
CA LEU A 68 7.31 11.79 15.99
C LEU A 68 7.39 13.32 16.15
N ALA A 69 6.28 14.03 15.99
CA ALA A 69 6.23 15.48 16.16
C ALA A 69 6.58 15.92 17.59
N ALA A 70 6.06 15.20 18.60
CA ALA A 70 6.37 15.47 20.00
C ALA A 70 7.85 15.24 20.35
N ASN A 71 8.56 14.44 19.56
CA ASN A 71 9.97 14.09 19.76
C ASN A 71 10.85 14.53 18.56
N ALA A 72 10.44 15.59 17.86
CA ALA A 72 11.11 16.04 16.63
C ALA A 72 12.57 16.49 16.82
N TYR A 73 12.96 16.82 18.06
CA TYR A 73 14.32 17.24 18.42
C TYR A 73 15.15 16.14 19.08
N ASP A 74 14.60 14.93 19.26
CA ASP A 74 15.36 13.78 19.76
C ASP A 74 16.47 13.43 18.76
N SER A 75 17.70 13.18 19.24
CA SER A 75 18.87 12.95 18.37
C SER A 75 18.75 11.71 17.48
N VAL A 76 17.97 10.70 17.92
CA VAL A 76 17.76 9.47 17.16
C VAL A 76 16.67 9.66 16.10
N LEU A 77 15.62 10.43 16.41
CA LEU A 77 14.46 10.59 15.53
C LEU A 77 14.60 11.75 14.54
N SER A 78 15.18 12.86 14.97
CA SER A 78 15.31 14.11 14.19
C SER A 78 15.92 13.92 12.80
N PRO A 79 16.93 13.05 12.56
CA PRO A 79 17.50 12.88 11.22
C PRO A 79 16.54 12.27 10.19
N THR A 80 15.45 11.66 10.65
CA THR A 80 14.41 11.05 9.81
C THR A 80 13.09 11.82 9.82
N TYR A 81 13.04 12.94 10.54
CA TYR A 81 11.81 13.71 10.72
C TYR A 81 11.64 14.75 9.59
N ASN A 82 10.77 14.45 8.63
CA ASN A 82 10.30 15.40 7.62
C ASN A 82 8.79 15.19 7.37
N PRO A 83 7.90 15.87 8.12
CA PRO A 83 6.47 15.65 8.00
C PRO A 83 5.90 16.11 6.65
N ALA A 84 6.46 17.16 6.04
CA ALA A 84 6.03 17.61 4.71
C ALA A 84 6.26 16.54 3.64
N LEU A 85 7.32 15.74 3.80
CA LEU A 85 7.66 14.65 2.89
C LEU A 85 6.93 13.34 3.22
N LEU A 86 6.86 12.98 4.50
CA LEU A 86 6.48 11.63 4.95
C LEU A 86 5.09 11.52 5.60
N ALA A 87 4.51 12.59 6.15
CA ALA A 87 3.23 12.48 6.85
C ALA A 87 2.13 12.03 5.88
N ARG A 88 1.28 11.12 6.35
CA ARG A 88 0.24 10.41 5.60
C ARG A 88 -1.17 10.76 6.07
N GLY A 89 -1.31 11.30 7.28
CA GLY A 89 -2.61 11.51 7.92
C GLY A 89 -3.61 12.33 7.09
N SER A 90 -3.18 13.43 6.46
CA SER A 90 -4.05 14.24 5.60
C SER A 90 -4.47 13.49 4.34
N ALA A 91 -3.52 12.84 3.66
CA ALA A 91 -3.78 12.06 2.45
C ALA A 91 -4.75 10.90 2.71
N LEU A 92 -4.58 10.18 3.83
CA LEU A 92 -5.51 9.15 4.28
C LEU A 92 -6.90 9.71 4.55
N SER A 93 -6.98 10.85 5.24
CA SER A 93 -8.25 11.53 5.54
C SER A 93 -9.04 11.82 4.27
N SER A 94 -8.39 12.45 3.28
CA SER A 94 -9.00 12.76 1.99
C SER A 94 -9.40 11.52 1.20
N ASP A 95 -8.57 10.47 1.20
CA ASP A 95 -8.91 9.21 0.53
C ASP A 95 -10.14 8.55 1.14
N ILE A 96 -10.25 8.53 2.47
CA ILE A 96 -11.41 7.98 3.17
C ILE A 96 -12.67 8.80 2.86
N SER A 97 -12.60 10.13 2.92
CA SER A 97 -13.72 11.01 2.54
C SER A 97 -14.20 10.75 1.12
N PHE A 98 -13.28 10.68 0.16
CA PHE A 98 -13.59 10.40 -1.24
C PHE A 98 -14.26 9.02 -1.41
N LEU A 99 -13.70 7.99 -0.78
CA LEU A 99 -14.21 6.63 -0.91
C LEU A 99 -15.58 6.43 -0.26
N LEU A 100 -15.90 7.19 0.79
CA LEU A 100 -17.23 7.23 1.40
C LEU A 100 -18.22 8.15 0.67
N GLY A 101 -17.75 8.99 -0.26
CA GLY A 101 -18.59 9.98 -0.93
C GLY A 101 -19.07 11.10 -0.01
N VAL A 102 -18.27 11.45 1.02
CA VAL A 102 -18.58 12.52 1.98
C VAL A 102 -17.65 13.72 1.78
N PRO A 103 -17.99 14.92 2.29
CA PRO A 103 -17.12 16.09 2.18
C PRO A 103 -15.69 15.85 2.73
N ASP A 104 -14.70 16.43 2.05
CA ASP A 104 -13.28 16.43 2.45
C ASP A 104 -13.03 17.56 3.46
N ASP A 105 -13.67 17.46 4.63
CA ASP A 105 -13.62 18.46 5.71
C ASP A 105 -13.10 17.92 7.05
N ASP A 106 -12.46 16.74 7.01
CA ASP A 106 -11.89 16.02 8.14
C ASP A 106 -12.90 15.56 9.22
N ARG A 107 -14.13 16.09 9.24
CA ARG A 107 -15.17 15.79 10.23
C ARG A 107 -16.18 14.79 9.71
N SER A 108 -16.58 14.92 8.45
CA SER A 108 -17.65 14.14 7.85
C SER A 108 -17.36 12.64 7.89
N TRP A 109 -16.16 12.21 7.49
CA TRP A 109 -15.80 10.79 7.54
C TRP A 109 -15.56 10.29 8.97
N LYS A 110 -15.03 11.13 9.88
CA LYS A 110 -14.80 10.74 11.29
C LYS A 110 -16.12 10.48 12.01
N SER A 111 -17.16 11.25 11.70
CA SER A 111 -18.52 11.06 12.20
C SER A 111 -19.31 9.98 11.46
N HIS A 112 -18.78 9.43 10.36
CA HIS A 112 -19.45 8.38 9.59
C HIS A 112 -19.63 7.11 10.43
N GLN A 113 -20.77 6.43 10.27
CA GLN A 113 -21.13 5.23 11.04
C GLN A 113 -20.05 4.15 11.03
N ALA A 114 -19.37 3.95 9.89
CA ALA A 114 -18.28 2.98 9.78
C ALA A 114 -17.10 3.30 10.72
N ASN A 115 -16.67 4.56 10.82
CA ASN A 115 -15.60 4.96 11.74
C ASN A 115 -16.09 4.91 13.20
N GLN A 116 -17.34 5.28 13.47
CA GLN A 116 -17.93 5.15 14.81
C GLN A 116 -17.97 3.68 15.26
N ALA A 117 -18.35 2.75 14.37
CA ALA A 117 -18.34 1.32 14.65
C ALA A 117 -16.93 0.79 14.94
N LEU A 118 -15.93 1.21 14.15
CA LEU A 118 -14.52 0.90 14.40
C LEU A 118 -14.08 1.35 15.81
N LEU A 119 -14.48 2.54 16.24
CA LEU A 119 -14.07 3.08 17.55
C LEU A 119 -14.85 2.48 18.73
N LEU A 120 -16.13 2.13 18.54
CA LEU A 120 -16.96 1.49 19.56
C LEU A 120 -16.52 0.04 19.83
N SER A 121 -16.13 -0.69 18.80
CA SER A 121 -15.68 -2.08 18.91
C SER A 121 -14.40 -2.30 18.10
N PRO A 122 -13.25 -1.76 18.58
CA PRO A 122 -12.00 -1.82 17.84
C PRO A 122 -11.52 -3.26 17.73
N PRO A 123 -11.16 -3.71 16.52
CA PRO A 123 -10.60 -5.05 16.33
C PRO A 123 -9.35 -5.27 17.20
N PRO A 124 -9.11 -6.49 17.71
CA PRO A 124 -7.98 -6.78 18.59
C PRO A 124 -6.63 -6.34 18.04
N ALA A 125 -6.34 -6.61 16.76
CA ALA A 125 -5.08 -6.23 16.14
C ALA A 125 -4.88 -4.71 16.08
N PHE A 126 -5.93 -3.97 15.70
CA PHE A 126 -5.92 -2.51 15.67
C PHE A 126 -5.68 -1.92 17.07
N ARG A 127 -6.40 -2.42 18.08
CA ARG A 127 -6.21 -2.01 19.48
C ARG A 127 -4.79 -2.28 19.96
N ALA A 128 -4.24 -3.46 19.66
CA ALA A 128 -2.88 -3.83 20.03
C ALA A 128 -1.83 -2.88 19.43
N TYR A 129 -1.99 -2.52 18.15
CA TYR A 129 -1.09 -1.57 17.49
C TYR A 129 -1.15 -0.19 18.16
N ILE A 130 -2.34 0.39 18.33
CA ILE A 130 -2.50 1.69 18.98
C ILE A 130 -1.97 1.68 20.42
N SER A 131 -2.24 0.62 21.19
CA SER A 131 -1.70 0.47 22.55
C SER A 131 -0.18 0.41 22.54
N ARG A 132 0.44 -0.28 21.58
CA ARG A 132 1.91 -0.34 21.48
C ARG A 132 2.50 1.04 21.20
N LEU A 133 1.97 1.77 20.20
CA LEU A 133 2.42 3.12 19.88
C LEU A 133 2.28 4.06 21.09
N THR A 134 1.11 4.06 21.72
CA THR A 134 0.84 4.89 22.91
C THR A 134 1.83 4.61 24.04
N ARG A 135 2.19 3.34 24.23
CA ARG A 135 3.14 2.93 25.25
C ARG A 135 4.56 3.40 24.95
N ILE A 136 5.07 3.15 23.73
CA ILE A 136 6.45 3.54 23.38
C ILE A 136 6.64 5.05 23.32
N ILE A 137 5.62 5.82 22.96
CA ILE A 137 5.66 7.29 22.99
C ILE A 137 5.96 7.79 24.41
N LYS A 138 5.45 7.10 25.45
CA LYS A 138 5.64 7.47 26.85
C LYS A 138 6.93 6.89 27.46
N GLU A 139 7.28 5.65 27.10
CA GLU A 139 8.37 4.92 27.73
C GLU A 139 9.73 5.16 27.05
N ASP A 140 9.78 5.10 25.71
CA ASP A 140 11.02 5.16 24.93
C ASP A 140 10.70 5.58 23.48
N PRO A 141 10.54 6.89 23.22
CA PRO A 141 10.06 7.39 21.93
C PRO A 141 11.01 7.07 20.78
N ARG A 142 12.29 6.79 21.03
CA ARG A 142 13.26 6.36 20.02
C ARG A 142 12.79 5.11 19.25
N ARG A 143 11.98 4.25 19.89
CA ARG A 143 11.34 3.07 19.28
C ARG A 143 10.34 3.41 18.18
N LEU A 144 9.87 4.66 18.09
CA LEU A 144 9.07 5.13 16.96
C LEU A 144 9.82 4.98 15.63
N LEU A 145 11.16 5.00 15.65
CA LEU A 145 11.99 4.78 14.46
C LEU A 145 11.73 3.41 13.81
N ALA A 146 11.47 2.37 14.61
CA ALA A 146 11.14 1.05 14.10
C ALA A 146 9.78 1.04 13.37
N HIS A 147 8.78 1.73 13.93
CA HIS A 147 7.46 1.84 13.31
C HIS A 147 7.48 2.74 12.07
N SER A 148 8.19 3.88 12.11
CA SER A 148 8.35 4.75 10.94
C SER A 148 9.10 4.04 9.82
N TYR A 149 10.12 3.24 10.15
CA TYR A 149 10.83 2.40 9.18
C TYR A 149 9.89 1.46 8.45
N ILE A 150 9.13 0.60 9.15
CA ILE A 150 8.29 -0.38 8.46
C ILE A 150 7.17 0.28 7.64
N ARG A 151 6.60 1.40 8.14
CA ARG A 151 5.48 2.08 7.51
C ARG A 151 5.94 2.84 6.28
N TYR A 152 6.81 3.83 6.45
CA TYR A 152 7.24 4.69 5.36
C TYR A 152 8.04 3.94 4.29
N MET A 153 8.92 3.00 4.67
CA MET A 153 9.66 2.20 3.67
C MET A 153 8.74 1.27 2.88
N GLY A 154 7.69 0.73 3.53
CA GLY A 154 6.67 -0.06 2.88
C GLY A 154 5.88 0.76 1.86
N ASP A 155 5.42 1.95 2.25
CA ASP A 155 4.66 2.86 1.39
C ASP A 155 5.48 3.35 0.17
N LEU A 156 6.78 3.63 0.37
CA LEU A 156 7.74 4.01 -0.67
C LEU A 156 8.23 2.81 -1.52
N SER A 157 7.75 1.59 -1.24
CA SER A 157 8.14 0.38 -1.96
C SER A 157 6.91 -0.36 -2.47
N GLY A 158 6.35 -1.28 -1.69
CA GLY A 158 5.15 -2.04 -2.07
C GLY A 158 3.92 -1.16 -2.28
N GLY A 159 3.83 -0.04 -1.56
CA GLY A 159 2.75 0.93 -1.71
C GLY A 159 2.60 1.51 -3.12
N GLN A 160 3.70 1.68 -3.85
CA GLN A 160 3.66 2.19 -5.23
C GLN A 160 3.02 1.19 -6.21
N ILE A 161 3.23 -0.11 -5.99
CA ILE A 161 2.57 -1.18 -6.76
C ILE A 161 1.09 -1.24 -6.36
N MET A 162 0.82 -1.20 -5.06
CA MET A 162 -0.53 -1.25 -4.49
C MET A 162 -1.41 -0.10 -5.01
N LYS A 163 -0.86 1.12 -5.12
CA LYS A 163 -1.52 2.28 -5.74
C LYS A 163 -2.11 1.94 -7.11
N GLY A 164 -1.29 1.36 -8.00
CA GLY A 164 -1.71 1.03 -9.37
C GLY A 164 -2.81 -0.02 -9.40
N ASN A 165 -2.69 -1.05 -8.56
CA ASN A 165 -3.65 -2.15 -8.51
C ASN A 165 -5.01 -1.71 -7.94
N ILE A 166 -5.02 -0.92 -6.87
CA ILE A 166 -6.24 -0.37 -6.27
C ILE A 166 -6.95 0.56 -7.26
N ARG A 167 -6.22 1.45 -7.93
CA ARG A 167 -6.81 2.35 -8.94
C ARG A 167 -7.50 1.57 -10.06
N LYS A 168 -6.84 0.51 -10.54
CA LYS A 168 -7.41 -0.36 -11.58
C LYS A 168 -8.64 -1.12 -11.07
N ALA A 169 -8.55 -1.73 -9.89
CA ALA A 169 -9.61 -2.55 -9.33
C ALA A 169 -10.89 -1.77 -9.03
N TYR A 170 -10.76 -0.55 -8.49
CA TYR A 170 -11.91 0.28 -8.10
C TYR A 170 -12.31 1.31 -9.15
N GLY A 171 -11.70 1.29 -10.35
CA GLY A 171 -11.99 2.23 -11.42
C GLY A 171 -11.72 3.70 -11.04
N LEU A 172 -10.70 3.94 -10.22
CA LEU A 172 -10.39 5.28 -9.71
C LEU A 172 -9.71 6.11 -10.80
N THR A 173 -10.40 7.18 -11.21
CA THR A 173 -9.84 8.22 -12.07
C THR A 173 -9.02 9.19 -11.23
N ASN A 174 -7.84 9.58 -11.70
CA ASN A 174 -6.88 10.42 -10.96
C ASN A 174 -6.39 9.75 -9.65
N ASP A 175 -5.72 10.52 -8.79
CA ASP A 175 -5.15 10.01 -7.53
C ASP A 175 -6.14 9.96 -6.36
N GLN A 176 -7.41 10.33 -6.55
CA GLN A 176 -8.41 10.31 -5.47
C GLN A 176 -8.67 8.87 -4.99
N GLY A 177 -8.69 8.66 -3.68
CA GLY A 177 -8.80 7.32 -3.06
C GLY A 177 -7.46 6.57 -2.98
N THR A 178 -6.37 7.17 -3.47
CA THR A 178 -5.00 6.62 -3.39
C THR A 178 -3.93 7.70 -3.15
N ARG A 179 -4.31 8.90 -2.69
CA ARG A 179 -3.39 9.98 -2.32
C ARG A 179 -2.42 9.56 -1.23
N PHE A 180 -2.79 8.62 -0.36
CA PHE A 180 -1.93 8.04 0.67
C PHE A 180 -0.56 7.58 0.10
N TYR A 181 -0.54 7.04 -1.12
CA TYR A 181 0.67 6.56 -1.77
C TYR A 181 1.45 7.64 -2.53
N ASN A 182 0.96 8.88 -2.55
CA ASN A 182 1.63 10.00 -3.20
C ASN A 182 2.63 10.65 -2.25
N PHE A 183 3.89 10.73 -2.67
CA PHE A 183 4.94 11.44 -1.93
C PHE A 183 5.31 12.73 -2.66
N GLY A 184 5.72 13.75 -1.91
CA GLY A 184 6.27 14.98 -2.49
C GLY A 184 7.74 14.81 -2.90
N VAL A 185 8.32 15.87 -3.46
CA VAL A 185 9.74 15.93 -3.80
C VAL A 185 10.53 16.50 -2.62
N MET A 186 11.73 15.97 -2.35
CA MET A 186 12.59 16.53 -1.31
C MET A 186 13.03 17.96 -1.66
N GLY A 187 12.97 18.87 -0.69
CA GLY A 187 13.30 20.28 -0.90
C GLY A 187 12.12 21.11 -1.46
N SER A 188 10.93 20.52 -1.62
CA SER A 188 9.74 21.25 -2.06
C SER A 188 8.85 21.71 -0.89
N GLU A 189 9.37 21.73 0.34
CA GLU A 189 8.62 22.13 1.52
C GLU A 189 8.16 23.59 1.41
N GLY A 190 6.87 23.84 1.68
CA GLY A 190 6.28 25.18 1.62
C GLY A 190 5.86 25.65 0.22
N GLN A 191 6.03 24.84 -0.83
CA GLN A 191 5.48 25.12 -2.15
C GLN A 191 3.95 24.89 -2.16
N SER A 192 3.22 25.74 -2.89
CA SER A 192 1.75 25.72 -2.96
C SER A 192 1.19 24.58 -3.81
N ASP A 193 1.97 24.09 -4.78
CA ASP A 193 1.61 22.96 -5.66
C ASP A 193 2.86 22.11 -5.94
N PRO A 194 3.34 21.36 -4.94
CA PRO A 194 4.56 20.57 -5.08
C PRO A 194 4.33 19.40 -6.04
N ALA A 195 5.27 19.20 -6.95
CA ALA A 195 5.27 18.04 -7.83
C ALA A 195 5.26 16.73 -7.03
N LEU A 196 4.61 15.70 -7.58
CA LEU A 196 4.64 14.36 -7.00
C LEU A 196 5.94 13.64 -7.34
N ALA A 197 6.45 12.87 -6.36
CA ALA A 197 7.62 12.04 -6.51
C ALA A 197 7.43 11.01 -7.64
N ASN A 198 8.37 11.00 -8.59
CA ASN A 198 8.55 9.88 -9.51
C ASN A 198 9.39 8.76 -8.85
N MET A 199 9.60 7.65 -9.54
CA MET A 199 10.37 6.51 -9.00
C MET A 199 11.81 6.85 -8.61
N GLY A 200 12.44 7.78 -9.33
CA GLY A 200 13.77 8.28 -8.99
C GLY A 200 13.77 9.03 -7.66
N GLU A 201 12.78 9.91 -7.47
CA GLU A 201 12.62 10.65 -6.22
C GLU A 201 12.26 9.74 -5.04
N VAL A 202 11.35 8.78 -5.24
CA VAL A 202 11.04 7.73 -4.24
C VAL A 202 12.30 6.98 -3.80
N LYS A 203 13.22 6.68 -4.72
CA LYS A 203 14.51 6.07 -4.37
C LYS A 203 15.36 7.00 -3.51
N ARG A 204 15.47 8.27 -3.88
CA ARG A 204 16.22 9.28 -3.10
C ARG A 204 15.64 9.47 -1.69
N ILE A 205 14.32 9.50 -1.54
CA ILE A 205 13.65 9.58 -0.23
C ILE A 205 14.03 8.39 0.65
N LYS A 206 14.01 7.16 0.09
CA LYS A 206 14.41 5.96 0.83
C LYS A 206 15.88 5.98 1.25
N GLU A 207 16.77 6.48 0.41
CA GLU A 207 18.18 6.63 0.73
C GLU A 207 18.40 7.68 1.84
N TRP A 208 17.76 8.84 1.73
CA TRP A 208 17.76 9.86 2.78
C TRP A 208 17.28 9.29 4.11
N PHE A 209 16.15 8.58 4.12
CA PHE A 209 15.59 8.00 5.33
C PHE A 209 16.52 6.97 5.98
N LYS A 210 17.13 6.08 5.19
CA LYS A 210 18.13 5.11 5.69
C LYS A 210 19.35 5.80 6.28
N ASN A 211 19.89 6.81 5.59
CA ASN A 211 21.01 7.59 6.09
C ASN A 211 20.66 8.30 7.41
N GLY A 212 19.42 8.78 7.54
CA GLY A 212 18.90 9.35 8.78
C GLY A 212 18.85 8.33 9.92
N ILE A 213 18.37 7.10 9.66
CA ILE A 213 18.41 6.01 10.65
C ILE A 213 19.85 5.76 11.11
N ASP A 214 20.78 5.63 10.16
CA ASP A 214 22.18 5.32 10.45
C ASP A 214 22.86 6.44 11.24
N ALA A 215 22.59 7.70 10.89
CA ALA A 215 23.09 8.86 11.60
C ALA A 215 22.52 8.99 13.02
N GLY A 216 21.21 8.80 13.17
CA GLY A 216 20.52 8.95 14.47
C GLY A 216 20.87 7.85 15.46
N VAL A 217 21.02 6.61 14.99
CA VAL A 217 21.34 5.46 15.85
C VAL A 217 22.85 5.32 16.09
N GLY A 218 23.68 5.66 15.11
CA GLY A 218 25.13 5.57 15.20
C GLY A 218 25.63 4.15 15.52
N ASN A 219 26.57 4.05 16.46
CA ASN A 219 27.22 2.80 16.87
C ASN A 219 26.63 2.17 18.14
N ASP A 220 25.49 2.66 18.64
CA ASP A 220 24.86 2.12 19.84
C ASP A 220 24.28 0.72 19.56
N ILE A 221 25.00 -0.31 20.02
CA ILE A 221 24.64 -1.71 19.82
C ILE A 221 23.37 -2.08 20.59
N GLU A 222 23.16 -1.53 21.78
CA GLU A 222 21.97 -1.80 22.59
C GLU A 222 20.73 -1.21 21.92
N LEU A 223 20.82 0.04 21.42
CA LEU A 223 19.75 0.67 20.67
C LEU A 223 19.47 -0.06 19.36
N LYS A 224 20.49 -0.50 18.62
CA LYS A 224 20.32 -1.34 17.41
C LYS A 224 19.53 -2.61 17.72
N GLY A 225 19.88 -3.31 18.80
CA GLY A 225 19.15 -4.50 19.25
C GLY A 225 17.70 -4.18 19.63
N ALA A 226 17.50 -3.13 20.43
CA ALA A 226 16.17 -2.69 20.86
C ALA A 226 15.27 -2.28 19.69
N LEU A 227 15.82 -1.62 18.67
CA LEU A 227 15.11 -1.24 17.46
C LEU A 227 14.82 -2.44 16.57
N LEU A 228 15.73 -3.41 16.46
CA LEU A 228 15.48 -4.65 15.71
C LEU A 228 14.32 -5.45 16.32
N ASP A 229 14.33 -5.62 17.64
CA ASP A 229 13.22 -6.28 18.36
C ASP A 229 11.90 -5.53 18.15
N GLU A 230 11.97 -4.20 18.16
CA GLU A 230 10.78 -3.38 17.93
C GLU A 230 10.27 -3.47 16.49
N THR A 231 11.17 -3.50 15.52
CA THR A 231 10.82 -3.62 14.11
C THR A 231 10.16 -4.96 13.84
N THR A 232 10.64 -6.02 14.49
CA THR A 232 10.01 -7.35 14.48
C THR A 232 8.59 -7.27 15.05
N ARG A 233 8.40 -6.67 16.23
CA ARG A 233 7.06 -6.45 16.81
C ARG A 233 6.15 -5.63 15.90
N ALA A 234 6.67 -4.57 15.29
CA ALA A 234 5.92 -3.70 14.40
C ALA A 234 5.43 -4.46 13.16
N TYR A 235 6.26 -5.35 12.59
CA TYR A 235 5.86 -6.23 11.49
C TYR A 235 4.74 -7.18 11.90
N LEU A 236 4.83 -7.81 13.07
CA LEU A 236 3.79 -8.71 13.57
C LEU A 236 2.46 -7.97 13.78
N LEU A 237 2.50 -6.80 14.41
CA LEU A 237 1.32 -5.95 14.58
C LEU A 237 0.70 -5.56 13.23
N HIS A 238 1.53 -5.28 12.23
CA HIS A 238 1.03 -4.96 10.90
C HIS A 238 0.44 -6.18 10.18
N LYS A 239 1.06 -7.35 10.33
CA LYS A 239 0.52 -8.61 9.81
C LYS A 239 -0.84 -8.94 10.44
N ASP A 240 -0.95 -8.85 11.76
CA ASP A 240 -2.20 -9.14 12.47
C ASP A 240 -3.31 -8.16 12.04
N LEU A 241 -2.95 -6.89 11.78
CA LEU A 241 -3.89 -5.91 11.22
C LEU A 241 -4.44 -6.35 9.86
N PHE A 242 -3.60 -6.95 9.00
CA PHE A 242 -4.07 -7.49 7.73
C PHE A 242 -5.04 -8.66 7.93
N ASP A 243 -4.66 -9.64 8.74
CA ASP A 243 -5.49 -10.83 8.97
C ASP A 243 -6.88 -10.50 9.53
N GLU A 244 -7.00 -9.42 10.30
CA GLU A 244 -8.25 -8.90 10.84
C GLU A 244 -9.21 -8.35 9.77
N ILE A 245 -8.69 -7.78 8.68
CA ILE A 245 -9.51 -7.27 7.55
C ILE A 245 -10.28 -8.44 6.92
N LYS A 246 -9.62 -9.58 6.71
CA LYS A 246 -10.24 -10.80 6.16
C LYS A 246 -11.34 -11.33 7.07
N ALA A 247 -11.11 -11.33 8.38
CA ALA A 247 -12.08 -11.81 9.37
C ALA A 247 -13.33 -10.91 9.45
N SER A 248 -13.17 -9.62 9.13
CA SER A 248 -14.25 -8.62 9.19
C SER A 248 -15.07 -8.57 7.90
N GLY A 249 -14.45 -8.68 6.72
CA GLY A 249 -15.18 -8.72 5.44
C GLY A 249 -16.25 -9.83 5.37
N SER A 250 -15.95 -11.00 5.95
CA SER A 250 -16.93 -12.10 6.09
C SER A 250 -18.09 -11.79 7.05
N LYS A 251 -17.88 -10.90 8.04
CA LYS A 251 -18.89 -10.52 9.05
C LYS A 251 -19.75 -9.33 8.59
N ILE A 252 -19.17 -8.34 7.91
CA ILE A 252 -19.90 -7.18 7.38
C ILE A 252 -20.86 -7.62 6.27
N GLN A 253 -20.42 -8.51 5.37
CA GLN A 253 -21.30 -9.09 4.36
C GLN A 253 -22.53 -9.76 5.00
N LYS A 254 -22.37 -10.45 6.14
CA LYS A 254 -23.50 -11.03 6.88
C LYS A 254 -24.39 -10.00 7.56
N SER A 255 -23.83 -8.93 8.14
CA SER A 255 -24.64 -7.91 8.82
C SER A 255 -25.36 -6.97 7.86
N VAL A 256 -24.77 -6.65 6.70
CA VAL A 256 -25.37 -5.79 5.68
C VAL A 256 -26.49 -6.54 4.94
N VAL A 257 -26.30 -7.82 4.61
CA VAL A 257 -27.36 -8.65 3.99
C VAL A 257 -28.57 -8.82 4.92
N CYS A 258 -28.37 -8.82 6.25
CA CYS A 258 -29.49 -8.82 7.20
C CYS A 258 -30.12 -7.44 7.46
N ALA A 259 -29.43 -6.34 7.12
CA ALA A 259 -29.89 -4.97 7.38
C ALA A 259 -30.56 -4.29 6.18
N SER A 260 -30.46 -4.86 4.97
CA SER A 260 -31.11 -4.33 3.77
C SER A 260 -32.17 -5.29 3.22
N SER A 261 -33.44 -5.07 3.58
CA SER A 261 -34.54 -5.43 2.66
C SER A 261 -34.49 -4.49 1.46
N PRO A 262 -34.70 -4.98 0.22
CA PRO A 262 -34.48 -4.16 -0.97
C PRO A 262 -35.63 -3.17 -1.17
N MET A 263 -35.31 -1.87 -1.30
CA MET A 263 -36.22 -0.92 -1.94
C MET A 263 -36.21 -1.17 -3.46
N PRO A 264 -37.36 -1.12 -4.14
CA PRO A 264 -37.43 -1.35 -5.57
C PRO A 264 -36.93 -0.10 -6.29
N LEU A 265 -35.78 -0.22 -6.96
CA LEU A 265 -35.43 0.69 -8.03
C LEU A 265 -35.98 0.12 -9.33
N ASP A 266 -36.96 0.82 -9.90
CA ASP A 266 -37.38 0.63 -11.29
C ASP A 266 -36.14 0.61 -12.19
N ARG A 267 -35.90 -0.56 -12.79
CA ARG A 267 -34.85 -0.73 -13.78
C ARG A 267 -35.51 -1.19 -15.07
N GLU A 268 -35.74 -0.24 -15.97
CA GLU A 268 -35.98 -0.55 -17.37
C GLU A 268 -34.84 -1.44 -17.87
N ARG A 269 -35.23 -2.65 -18.29
CA ARG A 269 -34.33 -3.67 -18.79
C ARG A 269 -33.94 -3.34 -20.24
N LYS A 270 -32.86 -2.57 -20.43
CA LYS A 270 -32.13 -2.60 -21.71
C LYS A 270 -31.30 -3.87 -21.78
N SER A 271 -31.73 -4.77 -22.66
CA SER A 271 -31.05 -6.01 -23.04
C SER A 271 -29.63 -5.72 -23.54
N SER A 272 -28.61 -6.13 -22.78
CA SER A 272 -27.24 -6.24 -23.27
C SER A 272 -26.98 -7.67 -23.72
N LYS A 273 -26.58 -7.82 -24.98
CA LYS A 273 -26.23 -9.09 -25.62
C LYS A 273 -25.10 -9.76 -24.81
N MET A 274 -25.31 -11.01 -24.39
CA MET A 274 -24.24 -11.87 -23.87
C MET A 274 -23.25 -12.16 -25.01
N PHE A 275 -21.98 -11.78 -24.83
CA PHE A 275 -20.91 -12.30 -25.68
C PHE A 275 -20.63 -13.76 -25.27
N SER A 276 -20.76 -14.67 -26.24
CA SER A 276 -20.49 -16.10 -26.05
C SER A 276 -19.03 -16.32 -25.63
N VAL A 277 -18.80 -17.24 -24.69
CA VAL A 277 -17.48 -17.62 -24.15
C VAL A 277 -16.47 -17.99 -25.24
N HIS A 278 -16.95 -18.34 -26.45
CA HIS A 278 -16.11 -18.55 -27.62
C HIS A 278 -15.45 -17.25 -28.16
N SER A 279 -16.10 -16.08 -28.10
CA SER A 279 -15.53 -14.84 -28.69
C SER A 279 -14.38 -14.26 -27.87
N VAL A 280 -14.36 -14.49 -26.56
CA VAL A 280 -13.28 -14.04 -25.67
C VAL A 280 -12.04 -14.93 -25.82
N LEU A 281 -12.22 -16.24 -26.04
CA LEU A 281 -11.12 -17.18 -26.23
C LEU A 281 -10.41 -16.96 -27.57
N THR A 282 -11.15 -16.67 -28.65
CA THR A 282 -10.57 -16.37 -29.97
C THR A 282 -9.77 -15.06 -29.96
N PHE A 283 -10.22 -14.05 -29.20
CA PHE A 283 -9.50 -12.78 -29.08
C PHE A 283 -8.18 -12.93 -28.31
N MET A 284 -8.16 -13.73 -27.23
CA MET A 284 -6.92 -13.98 -26.48
C MET A 284 -5.91 -14.80 -27.28
N LEU A 285 -6.36 -15.76 -28.10
CA LEU A 285 -5.48 -16.49 -29.02
C LEU A 285 -4.89 -15.59 -30.11
N ALA A 286 -5.68 -14.65 -30.65
CA ALA A 286 -5.21 -13.68 -31.65
C ALA A 286 -4.18 -12.69 -31.09
N VAL A 287 -4.40 -12.17 -29.87
CA VAL A 287 -3.45 -11.26 -29.20
C VAL A 287 -2.17 -11.99 -28.81
N GLY A 288 -2.26 -13.26 -28.40
CA GLY A 288 -1.09 -14.10 -28.11
C GLY A 288 -0.21 -14.36 -29.34
N PHE A 289 -0.81 -14.59 -30.50
CA PHE A 289 -0.06 -14.80 -31.75
C PHE A 289 0.60 -13.51 -32.26
N ALA A 290 -0.09 -12.36 -32.15
CA ALA A 290 0.48 -11.07 -32.51
C ALA A 290 1.68 -10.69 -31.61
N HIS A 291 1.59 -10.98 -30.31
CA HIS A 291 2.68 -10.70 -29.37
C HIS A 291 3.91 -11.59 -29.62
N LEU A 292 3.70 -12.85 -30.01
CA LEU A 292 4.78 -13.80 -30.35
C LEU A 292 5.53 -13.39 -31.63
N ILE A 293 4.82 -12.90 -32.66
CA ILE A 293 5.44 -12.43 -33.91
C ILE A 293 6.28 -11.17 -33.67
N VAL A 294 5.82 -10.26 -32.79
CA VAL A 294 6.53 -9.01 -32.48
C VAL A 294 7.76 -9.25 -31.59
N VAL A 295 7.70 -10.18 -30.64
CA VAL A 295 8.78 -10.39 -29.65
C VAL A 295 9.82 -11.41 -30.09
N VAL A 296 9.43 -12.45 -30.84
CA VAL A 296 10.36 -13.48 -31.31
C VAL A 296 10.91 -13.16 -32.71
N GLY A 297 10.19 -12.35 -33.51
CA GLY A 297 10.49 -12.11 -34.91
C GLY A 297 11.41 -10.92 -35.25
N GLY A 298 11.80 -10.11 -34.27
CA GLY A 298 12.79 -9.01 -34.41
C GLY A 298 12.52 -8.02 -35.54
N LEU A 299 11.89 -6.88 -35.26
CA LEU A 299 11.76 -5.78 -36.22
C LEU A 299 13.06 -4.98 -36.29
N SER A 300 14.03 -5.44 -37.08
CA SER A 300 15.11 -4.58 -37.56
C SER A 300 15.48 -4.93 -39.01
N GLY A 301 15.61 -3.90 -39.85
CA GLY A 301 15.98 -4.00 -41.26
C GLY A 301 14.81 -3.85 -42.25
N SER A 302 15.15 -3.67 -43.53
CA SER A 302 14.23 -3.37 -44.65
C SER A 302 13.11 -4.41 -44.85
N ARG A 303 13.27 -5.63 -44.33
CA ARG A 303 12.22 -6.68 -44.31
C ARG A 303 11.14 -6.49 -43.26
N GLY A 304 11.32 -5.57 -42.30
CA GLY A 304 10.31 -5.28 -41.28
C GLY A 304 9.11 -4.50 -41.83
N TYR A 305 9.35 -3.64 -42.82
CA TYR A 305 8.30 -2.81 -43.43
C TYR A 305 7.35 -3.63 -44.32
N GLU A 306 7.89 -4.56 -45.11
CA GLU A 306 7.10 -5.50 -45.93
C GLU A 306 6.18 -6.39 -45.08
N LYS A 307 6.64 -6.80 -43.89
CA LYS A 307 5.82 -7.57 -42.94
C LYS A 307 4.69 -6.73 -42.33
N LEU A 308 4.90 -5.42 -42.18
CA LEU A 308 3.91 -4.49 -41.64
C LEU A 308 2.81 -4.21 -42.67
N GLU A 309 3.16 -4.07 -43.95
CA GLU A 309 2.18 -3.98 -45.04
C GLU A 309 1.36 -5.27 -45.20
N ALA A 310 1.98 -6.45 -45.07
CA ALA A 310 1.26 -7.73 -45.12
C ALA A 310 0.22 -7.87 -44.00
N VAL A 311 0.57 -7.43 -42.78
CA VAL A 311 -0.37 -7.41 -41.63
C VAL A 311 -1.48 -6.37 -41.85
N GLN A 312 -1.16 -5.20 -42.39
CA GLN A 312 -2.14 -4.15 -42.68
C GLN A 312 -3.13 -4.57 -43.79
N GLY A 313 -2.66 -5.30 -44.81
CA GLY A 313 -3.51 -5.88 -45.87
C GLY A 313 -4.42 -7.01 -45.35
N TRP A 314 -3.94 -7.83 -44.41
CA TRP A 314 -4.76 -8.86 -43.79
C TRP A 314 -5.85 -8.25 -42.91
N VAL A 315 -5.53 -7.26 -42.08
CA VAL A 315 -6.49 -6.56 -41.21
C VAL A 315 -7.57 -5.84 -42.03
N THR A 316 -7.21 -5.19 -43.14
CA THR A 316 -8.22 -4.56 -44.01
C THR A 316 -9.13 -5.59 -44.69
N SER A 317 -8.61 -6.75 -45.12
CA SER A 317 -9.48 -7.81 -45.67
C SER A 317 -10.42 -8.45 -44.65
N ALA A 318 -10.00 -8.53 -43.37
CA ALA A 318 -10.78 -9.15 -42.30
C ALA A 318 -11.85 -8.21 -41.73
N VAL A 319 -11.65 -6.89 -41.83
CA VAL A 319 -12.56 -5.86 -41.29
C VAL A 319 -13.62 -5.42 -42.30
N PHE A 320 -13.39 -5.58 -43.62
CA PHE A 320 -14.33 -5.15 -44.67
C PHE A 320 -15.08 -6.29 -45.39
N SER A 321 -14.98 -7.53 -44.90
CA SER A 321 -15.79 -8.67 -45.38
C SER A 321 -16.86 -9.08 -44.36
N THR A 322 -17.75 -8.14 -44.01
CA THR A 322 -19.09 -8.41 -43.46
C THR A 322 -20.00 -7.23 -43.78
#